data_AF-A0AAW9IXJ7-F1
#
_entry.id   AF-A0AAW9IXJ7-F1
#
_cell.length_a   1.000
_cell.length_b   1.000
_cell.length_c   1.000
_cell.angle_alpha   90.00
_cell.angle_beta   90.00
_cell.angle_gamma   90.00
#
_symmetry.space_group_name_H-M   'P 1'
#
loop_
_entity.id
_entity.type
_entity.pdbx_description
1 polymer ?
#
loop_
_entity_poly.entity_id
_entity_poly.type
_entity_poly.pdbx_seq_one_letter_code
_entity_poly.pdbx_strand_id
1 'polypeptide(L)'
;NSNTDEVYNVMKDRFKEDYGIEVLNPMGFNNTYAMAVTKETADKYNLKTVSDLAKISSELVAGPTIEFANREDGLLGINKAYNMGFKTVKPIDGGLRYTALNSNETQVIDAFTTDGLIEQFKLTVLEDDKNFFPPYYAVPIINEKTLEKFPELR
;
A
#
# COMPACT_ATOMS: atom_id res chain seq x y z
N ASN A 1 -7.96 -6.87 11.43
CA ASN A 1 -8.66 -5.75 12.07
C ASN A 1 -8.24 -4.48 11.34
N SER A 2 -9.18 -3.70 10.80
CA SER A 2 -8.92 -2.45 10.07
C SER A 2 -9.21 -1.20 10.90
N ASN A 3 -9.64 -1.35 12.17
CA ASN A 3 -9.82 -0.22 13.07
C ASN A 3 -8.45 0.32 13.52
N THR A 4 -8.17 1.56 13.12
CA THR A 4 -6.88 2.22 13.35
C THR A 4 -6.55 2.38 14.83
N ASP A 5 -7.52 2.85 15.62
CA ASP A 5 -7.31 3.14 17.05
C ASP A 5 -7.06 1.86 17.84
N GLU A 6 -7.77 0.80 17.48
CA GLU A 6 -7.61 -0.50 18.12
C GLU A 6 -6.24 -1.13 17.80
N VAL A 7 -5.82 -1.07 16.53
CA VAL A 7 -4.49 -1.55 16.11
C VAL A 7 -3.38 -0.75 16.80
N TYR A 8 -3.52 0.57 16.90
CA TYR A 8 -2.55 1.43 17.57
C TYR A 8 -2.43 1.12 19.06
N ASN A 9 -3.56 1.03 19.78
CA ASN A 9 -3.55 0.77 21.22
C ASN A 9 -2.97 -0.61 21.55
N VAL A 10 -3.36 -1.66 20.80
CA VAL A 10 -2.79 -3.00 20.99
C VAL A 10 -1.28 -3.01 20.75
N MET A 11 -0.81 -2.32 19.71
CA MET A 11 0.61 -2.25 19.40
C MET A 11 1.39 -1.48 20.48
N LYS A 12 0.85 -0.34 20.95
CA LYS A 12 1.43 0.44 22.05
C LYS A 12 1.62 -0.37 23.32
N ASP A 13 0.57 -1.08 23.74
CA ASP A 13 0.62 -1.88 24.98
C ASP A 13 1.62 -3.03 24.84
N ARG A 14 1.58 -3.77 23.73
CA ARG A 14 2.49 -4.90 23.48
C ARG A 14 3.95 -4.48 23.38
N PHE A 15 4.24 -3.37 22.70
CA PHE A 15 5.61 -2.89 22.55
C PHE A 15 6.23 -2.48 23.89
N LYS A 16 5.41 -1.90 24.76
CA LYS A 16 5.83 -1.56 26.12
C LYS A 16 6.06 -2.82 26.96
N GLU A 17 5.08 -3.71 27.03
CA GLU A 17 5.12 -4.91 27.88
C GLU A 17 6.21 -5.90 27.47
N ASP A 18 6.34 -6.18 26.17
CA ASP A 18 7.21 -7.25 25.68
C ASP A 18 8.66 -6.77 25.45
N TYR A 19 8.86 -5.46 25.20
CA TYR A 19 10.16 -4.94 24.73
C TYR A 19 10.64 -3.66 25.44
N GLY A 20 9.86 -3.04 26.33
CA GLY A 20 10.22 -1.75 26.94
C GLY A 20 10.39 -0.63 25.90
N ILE A 21 9.52 -0.64 24.88
CA ILE A 21 9.48 0.35 23.81
C ILE A 21 8.22 1.20 23.97
N GLU A 22 8.40 2.51 23.99
CA GLU A 22 7.32 3.49 23.99
C GLU A 22 6.96 3.86 22.55
N VAL A 23 5.66 3.79 22.24
CA VAL A 23 5.10 4.15 20.94
C VAL A 23 4.47 5.54 21.06
N LEU A 24 5.00 6.49 20.29
CA LEU A 24 4.55 7.88 20.33
C LEU A 24 3.34 8.11 19.41
N ASN A 25 2.87 9.35 19.35
CA ASN A 25 1.73 9.73 18.52
C ASN A 25 2.03 9.49 17.03
N PRO A 26 1.04 9.02 16.24
CA PRO A 26 1.19 8.89 14.79
C PRO A 26 1.58 10.21 14.12
N MET A 27 2.43 10.13 13.10
CA MET A 27 2.87 11.29 12.32
C MET A 27 1.77 11.87 11.40
N GLY A 28 0.60 11.24 11.36
CA GLY A 28 -0.58 11.75 10.66
C GLY A 28 -0.73 11.31 9.20
N PHE A 29 0.13 10.40 8.69
CA PHE A 29 -0.03 9.81 7.36
C PHE A 29 -0.11 8.28 7.39
N ASN A 30 -0.89 7.74 6.46
CA ASN A 30 -1.04 6.31 6.21
C ASN A 30 -0.29 5.95 4.92
N ASN A 31 0.76 5.15 5.04
CA ASN A 31 1.58 4.68 3.94
C ASN A 31 1.22 3.24 3.56
N THR A 32 -0.02 3.03 3.14
CA THR A 32 -0.52 1.71 2.77
C THR A 32 -0.20 1.37 1.31
N TYR A 33 -0.36 0.10 0.96
CA TYR A 33 -0.27 -0.34 -0.42
C TYR A 33 -1.46 0.19 -1.22
N ALA A 34 -1.25 0.44 -2.50
CA ALA A 34 -2.31 0.79 -3.41
C ALA A 34 -2.06 0.21 -4.80
N MET A 35 -3.15 0.06 -5.56
CA MET A 35 -3.09 -0.24 -6.98
C MET A 35 -3.08 1.09 -7.74
N ALA A 36 -2.13 1.27 -8.66
CA ALA A 36 -1.99 2.49 -9.44
C ALA A 36 -1.99 2.21 -10.94
N VAL A 37 -2.58 3.13 -11.69
CA VAL A 37 -2.70 3.10 -13.16
C VAL A 37 -2.32 4.47 -13.75
N THR A 38 -2.06 4.54 -15.05
CA THR A 38 -1.93 5.85 -15.72
C THR A 38 -3.27 6.58 -15.74
N LYS A 39 -3.26 7.91 -15.75
CA LYS A 39 -4.47 8.72 -15.92
C LYS A 39 -5.25 8.32 -17.18
N GLU A 40 -4.55 8.05 -18.28
CA GLU A 40 -5.17 7.57 -19.53
C GLU A 40 -5.91 6.25 -19.34
N THR A 41 -5.31 5.28 -18.63
CA THR A 41 -5.96 4.00 -18.34
C THR A 41 -7.17 4.19 -17.43
N ALA A 42 -7.04 5.03 -16.40
CA ALA A 42 -8.14 5.36 -15.50
C ALA A 42 -9.31 6.01 -16.25
N ASP A 43 -9.05 7.00 -17.10
CA ASP A 43 -10.07 7.71 -17.87
C ASP A 43 -10.72 6.77 -18.91
N LYS A 44 -9.93 5.94 -19.59
CA LYS A 44 -10.39 5.00 -20.63
C LYS A 44 -11.38 3.97 -20.07
N TYR A 45 -11.10 3.42 -18.90
CA TYR A 45 -11.93 2.37 -18.28
C TYR A 45 -12.78 2.89 -17.11
N ASN A 46 -12.79 4.20 -16.87
CA ASN A 46 -13.48 4.85 -15.75
C ASN A 46 -13.14 4.22 -14.38
N LEU A 47 -11.84 4.04 -14.10
CA LEU A 47 -11.34 3.41 -12.88
C LEU A 47 -11.22 4.42 -11.74
N LYS A 48 -11.92 4.15 -10.64
CA LYS A 48 -11.78 4.90 -9.38
C LYS A 48 -11.42 4.01 -8.21
N THR A 49 -11.91 2.77 -8.24
CA THR A 49 -11.77 1.81 -7.15
C THR A 49 -11.05 0.54 -7.62
N VAL A 50 -10.55 -0.24 -6.67
CA VAL A 50 -10.02 -1.59 -6.95
C VAL A 50 -11.14 -2.51 -7.46
N SER A 51 -12.38 -2.34 -7.00
CA SER A 51 -13.55 -3.03 -7.57
C SER A 51 -13.81 -2.68 -9.04
N ASP A 52 -13.53 -1.46 -9.50
CA ASP A 52 -13.63 -1.12 -10.92
C ASP A 52 -12.54 -1.80 -11.74
N LEU A 53 -11.31 -1.79 -11.21
CA LEU A 53 -10.19 -2.52 -11.81
C LEU A 53 -10.50 -4.02 -11.93
N ALA A 54 -11.12 -4.62 -10.92
CA ALA A 54 -11.44 -6.04 -10.92
C ALA A 54 -12.29 -6.47 -12.12
N LYS A 55 -13.27 -5.65 -12.51
CA LYS A 55 -14.20 -5.90 -13.63
C LYS A 55 -13.50 -6.03 -14.98
N ILE A 56 -12.35 -5.36 -15.15
CA ILE A 56 -11.60 -5.30 -16.42
C ILE A 56 -10.22 -5.93 -16.31
N SER A 57 -9.88 -6.54 -15.16
CA SER A 57 -8.55 -7.06 -14.87
C SER A 57 -8.04 -8.04 -15.93
N SER A 58 -8.93 -8.88 -16.48
CA SER A 58 -8.63 -9.86 -17.53
C SER A 58 -8.19 -9.27 -18.87
N GLU A 59 -8.35 -7.96 -19.07
CA GLU A 59 -7.86 -7.24 -20.24
C GLU A 59 -6.50 -6.58 -20.01
N LEU A 60 -6.07 -6.45 -18.76
CA LEU A 60 -4.88 -5.68 -18.37
C LEU A 60 -3.68 -6.54 -18.02
N VAL A 61 -2.49 -6.00 -18.25
CA VAL A 61 -1.22 -6.56 -17.77
C VAL A 61 -0.84 -5.90 -16.44
N ALA A 62 -0.69 -6.69 -15.38
CA ALA A 62 -0.19 -6.20 -14.10
C ALA A 62 1.34 -6.27 -14.08
N GLY A 63 1.97 -5.19 -13.58
CA GLY A 63 3.41 -5.02 -13.40
C GLY A 63 3.83 -4.88 -11.95
N PRO A 64 3.47 -5.80 -11.04
CA PRO A 64 3.80 -5.67 -9.62
C PRO A 64 5.31 -5.79 -9.39
N THR A 65 5.76 -5.35 -8.22
CA THR A 65 7.07 -5.77 -7.69
C THR A 65 7.12 -7.27 -7.49
N ILE A 66 8.33 -7.84 -7.59
CA ILE A 66 8.57 -9.27 -7.44
C ILE A 66 8.02 -9.79 -6.11
N GLU A 67 8.24 -9.06 -5.02
CA GLU A 67 7.72 -9.42 -3.70
C GLU A 67 6.20 -9.34 -3.63
N PHE A 68 5.61 -8.24 -4.13
CA PHE A 68 4.15 -8.05 -4.08
C PHE A 68 3.40 -9.12 -4.89
N ALA A 69 3.99 -9.59 -6.00
CA ALA A 69 3.41 -10.63 -6.84
C ALA A 69 3.18 -11.98 -6.12
N ASN A 70 4.01 -12.29 -5.11
CA ASN A 70 4.06 -13.61 -4.45
C ASN A 70 3.49 -13.63 -3.03
N ARG A 71 3.05 -12.48 -2.52
CA ARG A 71 2.57 -12.32 -1.14
C ARG A 71 1.07 -12.53 -1.00
N GLU A 72 0.66 -13.25 0.05
CA GLU A 72 -0.76 -13.41 0.42
C GLU A 72 -1.40 -12.11 0.91
N ASP A 73 -0.61 -11.20 1.48
CA ASP A 73 -1.02 -9.83 1.79
C ASP A 73 -0.71 -8.84 0.63
N GLY A 74 -0.33 -9.37 -0.55
CA GLY A 74 -0.08 -8.64 -1.77
C GLY A 74 -1.04 -9.04 -2.90
N LEU A 75 -0.48 -9.29 -4.10
CA LEU A 75 -1.27 -9.57 -5.30
C LEU A 75 -2.13 -10.83 -5.17
N LEU A 76 -1.63 -11.88 -4.51
CA LEU A 76 -2.39 -13.13 -4.36
C LEU A 76 -3.65 -12.94 -3.52
N GLY A 77 -3.56 -12.17 -2.42
CA GLY A 77 -4.70 -11.91 -1.56
C GLY A 77 -5.69 -10.93 -2.16
N ILE A 78 -5.22 -9.83 -2.74
CA ILE A 78 -6.12 -8.84 -3.35
C ILE A 78 -6.88 -9.44 -4.54
N ASN A 79 -6.23 -10.31 -5.33
CA ASN A 79 -6.90 -11.04 -6.41
C ASN A 79 -8.04 -11.91 -5.87
N LYS A 80 -7.84 -12.61 -4.74
CA LYS A 80 -8.90 -13.41 -4.09
C LYS A 80 -10.02 -12.52 -3.53
N ALA A 81 -9.68 -11.43 -2.84
CA ALA A 81 -10.64 -10.53 -2.20
C ALA A 81 -11.53 -9.76 -3.19
N TYR A 82 -10.99 -9.43 -4.36
CA TYR A 82 -11.68 -8.70 -5.42
C TYR A 82 -12.12 -9.57 -6.59
N ASN A 83 -11.82 -10.88 -6.56
CA ASN A 83 -12.06 -11.81 -7.66
C ASN A 83 -11.43 -11.33 -8.99
N MET A 84 -10.17 -10.89 -8.93
CA MET A 84 -9.41 -10.41 -10.08
C MET A 84 -8.64 -11.54 -10.76
N GLY A 85 -8.50 -11.42 -12.08
CA GLY A 85 -7.69 -12.33 -12.88
C GLY A 85 -7.06 -11.58 -14.03
N PHE A 86 -5.83 -11.10 -13.84
CA PHE A 86 -5.11 -10.33 -14.85
C PHE A 86 -4.82 -11.14 -16.11
N LYS A 87 -4.83 -10.48 -17.28
CA LYS A 87 -4.42 -11.09 -18.56
C LYS A 87 -3.04 -11.71 -18.45
N THR A 88 -2.13 -10.97 -17.83
CA THR A 88 -0.74 -11.39 -17.59
C THR A 88 -0.24 -10.64 -16.37
N VAL A 89 0.51 -11.33 -15.52
CA VAL A 89 1.27 -10.71 -14.42
C VAL A 89 2.74 -10.78 -14.81
N LYS A 90 3.40 -9.61 -14.87
CA LYS A 90 4.83 -9.46 -15.16
C LYS A 90 5.49 -8.85 -13.92
N PRO A 91 6.06 -9.66 -13.03
CA PRO A 91 6.82 -9.12 -11.90
C PRO A 91 8.03 -8.33 -12.41
N ILE A 92 8.19 -7.09 -11.94
CA ILE A 92 9.21 -6.14 -12.39
C ILE A 92 9.98 -5.62 -11.18
N ASP A 93 11.24 -5.22 -11.37
CA ASP A 93 12.01 -4.51 -10.35
C ASP A 93 11.31 -3.21 -9.93
N GLY A 94 11.37 -2.86 -8.65
CA GLY A 94 10.67 -1.69 -8.10
C GLY A 94 11.02 -0.36 -8.77
N GLY A 95 12.27 -0.17 -9.21
CA GLY A 95 12.66 1.03 -9.94
C GLY A 95 12.15 1.08 -11.38
N LEU A 96 11.83 -0.07 -11.97
CA LEU A 96 11.46 -0.19 -13.39
C LEU A 96 9.94 -0.24 -13.62
N ARG A 97 9.14 -0.57 -12.61
CA ARG A 97 7.67 -0.71 -12.74
C ARG A 97 6.99 0.57 -13.27
N TYR A 98 7.48 1.75 -12.86
CA TYR A 98 6.94 3.04 -13.31
C TYR A 98 7.24 3.31 -14.78
N THR A 99 8.45 2.97 -15.23
CA THR A 99 8.83 3.06 -16.64
C THR A 99 8.00 2.11 -17.49
N ALA A 100 7.81 0.87 -17.05
CA ALA A 100 6.98 -0.12 -17.74
C ALA A 100 5.49 0.29 -17.82
N LEU A 101 4.97 0.93 -16.76
CA LEU A 101 3.63 1.49 -16.76
C LEU A 101 3.52 2.66 -17.75
N ASN A 102 4.51 3.56 -17.76
CA ASN A 102 4.54 4.72 -18.64
C ASN A 102 4.79 4.37 -20.12
N SER A 103 5.53 3.28 -20.40
CA SER A 103 5.71 2.72 -21.75
C SER A 103 4.54 1.84 -22.20
N ASN A 104 3.51 1.69 -21.35
CA ASN A 104 2.33 0.85 -21.58
C ASN A 104 2.66 -0.66 -21.76
N GLU A 105 3.82 -1.11 -21.26
CA GLU A 105 4.17 -2.53 -21.17
C GLU A 105 3.33 -3.26 -20.10
N THR A 106 2.89 -2.50 -19.09
CA THR A 106 1.93 -2.88 -18.05
C THR A 106 0.90 -1.76 -17.91
N GLN A 107 -0.30 -2.07 -17.40
CA GLN A 107 -1.39 -1.11 -17.20
C GLN A 107 -1.68 -0.85 -15.72
N VAL A 108 -1.17 -1.69 -14.82
CA VAL A 108 -1.40 -1.61 -13.38
C VAL A 108 -0.13 -1.97 -12.63
N ILE A 109 0.21 -1.24 -11.58
CA ILE A 109 1.33 -1.55 -10.67
C ILE A 109 0.88 -1.51 -9.21
N ASP A 110 1.67 -2.10 -8.32
CA ASP A 110 1.65 -1.77 -6.89
C ASP A 110 2.38 -0.44 -6.66
N ALA A 111 1.85 0.36 -5.74
CA ALA A 111 2.46 1.58 -5.27
C ALA A 111 2.24 1.73 -3.76
N PHE A 112 2.96 2.67 -3.18
CA PHE A 112 2.71 3.14 -1.82
C PHE A 112 1.96 4.47 -1.89
N THR A 113 0.96 4.69 -1.03
CA THR A 113 0.14 5.92 -1.08
C THR A 113 0.95 7.21 -0.92
N THR A 114 2.15 7.15 -0.33
CA THR A 114 3.06 8.29 -0.17
C THR A 114 4.25 8.29 -1.14
N ASP A 115 4.23 7.46 -2.19
CA ASP A 115 5.33 7.42 -3.17
C ASP A 115 5.32 8.68 -4.05
N GLY A 116 6.40 9.47 -4.00
CA GLY A 116 6.54 10.69 -4.80
C GLY A 116 6.52 10.43 -6.31
N LEU A 117 6.79 9.20 -6.75
CA LEU A 117 6.71 8.82 -8.16
C LEU A 117 5.25 8.81 -8.67
N ILE A 118 4.25 8.68 -7.79
CA ILE A 118 2.84 8.84 -8.18
C ILE A 118 2.59 10.22 -8.76
N GLU A 119 3.07 11.27 -8.10
CA GLU A 119 2.91 12.64 -8.57
C GLU A 119 3.77 12.90 -9.82
N GLN A 120 5.02 12.44 -9.82
CA GLN A 120 5.94 12.59 -10.95
C GLN A 120 5.38 11.97 -12.25
N PHE A 121 4.81 10.77 -12.16
CA PHE A 121 4.22 10.06 -13.30
C PHE A 121 2.72 10.35 -13.49
N LYS A 122 2.13 11.22 -12.65
CA LYS A 122 0.71 11.61 -12.68
C LYS A 122 -0.23 10.38 -12.68
N LEU A 123 0.07 9.42 -11.82
CA LEU A 123 -0.69 8.19 -11.72
C LEU A 123 -1.99 8.42 -10.97
N THR A 124 -2.98 7.60 -11.32
CA THR A 124 -4.23 7.50 -10.58
C THR A 124 -4.11 6.34 -9.60
N VAL A 125 -4.19 6.65 -8.32
CA VAL A 125 -4.28 5.66 -7.24
C VAL A 125 -5.73 5.25 -7.09
N LEU A 126 -6.01 3.95 -7.10
CA LEU A 126 -7.36 3.41 -6.96
C LEU A 126 -7.70 3.23 -5.48
N GLU A 127 -8.92 3.61 -5.11
CA GLU A 127 -9.45 3.42 -3.76
C GLU A 127 -9.68 1.93 -3.47
N ASP A 128 -9.14 1.45 -2.34
CA ASP A 128 -9.38 0.09 -1.82
C ASP A 128 -10.74 0.03 -1.10
N ASP A 129 -11.81 -0.05 -1.88
CA ASP A 129 -13.20 0.07 -1.42
C ASP A 129 -13.68 -1.09 -0.51
N LYS A 130 -12.96 -2.21 -0.48
CA LYS A 130 -13.19 -3.34 0.45
C LYS A 130 -12.23 -3.37 1.64
N ASN A 131 -11.35 -2.38 1.78
CA ASN A 131 -10.37 -2.28 2.88
C ASN A 131 -9.52 -3.56 3.02
N PHE A 132 -9.00 -4.07 1.90
CA PHE A 132 -8.10 -5.23 1.91
C PHE A 132 -6.77 -4.91 2.60
N PHE A 133 -6.18 -3.77 2.30
CA PHE A 133 -4.92 -3.36 2.91
C PHE A 133 -5.17 -2.76 4.31
N PRO A 134 -4.40 -3.21 5.32
CA PRO A 134 -4.50 -2.61 6.64
C PRO A 134 -3.96 -1.17 6.61
N PRO A 135 -4.35 -0.34 7.58
CA PRO A 135 -3.72 0.96 7.77
C PRO A 135 -2.26 0.81 8.21
N TYR A 136 -1.35 1.55 7.57
CA TYR A 136 0.07 1.65 7.89
C TYR A 136 0.41 3.07 8.33
N TYR A 137 0.05 3.40 9.57
CA TYR A 137 0.41 4.70 10.14
C TYR A 137 1.86 4.72 10.59
N ALA A 138 2.58 5.77 10.18
CA ALA A 138 3.94 6.00 10.67
C ALA A 138 3.89 6.49 12.12
N VAL A 139 4.56 5.76 13.01
CA VAL A 139 4.68 6.07 14.44
C VAL A 139 6.16 6.09 14.83
N PRO A 140 6.63 7.11 15.58
CA PRO A 140 7.92 7.02 16.23
C PRO A 140 7.86 5.99 17.35
N ILE A 141 8.92 5.19 17.47
CA ILE A 141 9.14 4.30 18.61
C ILE A 141 10.45 4.67 19.30
N ILE A 142 10.47 4.63 20.63
CA ILE A 142 11.64 5.01 21.43
C ILE A 142 11.83 4.03 22.57
N ASN A 143 13.09 3.72 22.90
CA ASN A 143 13.38 2.90 24.07
C ASN A 143 12.93 3.64 25.34
N GLU A 144 12.23 2.93 26.23
CA GLU A 144 11.68 3.51 27.47
C GLU A 144 12.78 4.19 28.30
N LYS A 145 13.96 3.57 28.45
CA LYS A 145 15.09 4.14 29.20
C LYS A 145 15.61 5.44 28.60
N THR A 146 15.57 5.57 27.28
CA THR A 146 15.95 6.81 26.59
C THR A 146 14.90 7.89 26.86
N LEU A 147 13.62 7.55 26.81
CA LEU A 147 12.52 8.49 27.07
C LEU A 147 12.47 8.94 28.54
N GLU A 148 12.82 8.06 29.48
CA GLU A 148 12.99 8.41 30.90
C GLU A 148 14.13 9.42 31.11
N LYS A 149 15.23 9.26 30.37
CA LYS A 149 16.38 10.17 30.44
C LYS A 149 16.12 11.51 29.75
N PHE A 150 15.29 11.52 28.71
CA PHE A 150 14.97 12.70 27.89
C PHE A 150 13.44 12.83 27.73
N PRO A 151 12.72 13.20 28.80
CA PRO A 151 11.24 13.25 28.79
C PRO A 151 10.66 14.28 27.83
N GLU A 152 11.46 15.25 27.37
CA GLU A 152 11.11 16.24 26.34
C GLU A 152 10.86 15.63 24.95
N LEU A 153 11.24 14.37 24.72
CA LEU A 153 11.03 13.64 23.46
C LEU A 153 9.63 13.02 23.33
N ARG A 154 8.75 13.20 24.33
CA ARG A 154 7.36 12.71 24.30
C ARG A 154 6.47 13.45 23.32
#